data_AF-A0A8J4GKL8-F1
#
_entry.id   AF-A0A8J4GKL8-F1
#
_cell.length_a   1.000
_cell.length_b   1.000
_cell.length_c   1.000
_cell.angle_alpha   90.00
_cell.angle_beta   90.00
_cell.angle_gamma   90.00
#
_symmetry.space_group_name_H-M   'P 1'
#
loop_
_entity.id
_entity.type
_entity.pdbx_description
1 polymer ?
#
loop_
_entity_poly.entity_id
_entity_poly.type
_entity_poly.pdbx_seq_one_letter_code
_entity_poly.pdbx_strand_id
1 'polypeptide(L)'
;MAVFPGDVGLQILTANYLLEVKRDGPAARTQLQLALKGGPSLVQRYQIFSTIENSKRLKDGQEGHLDLQSYVEFKRNYRAVIRLHKEALGAQRDYWQLLTRSHVKTGAVRAALEAMDQAADAAQQVYRRVLERYPNNGKLLRCYGKFLEDVQNNPAAAGRVYQEAARNGGADGLLSLDLKVKYNTPNSKNESSASCPATQLLLQYVVG
;
A
#
# COMPACT_ATOMS: atom_id res chain seq x y z
N MET A 1 -44.03 -7.79 20.73
CA MET A 1 -43.25 -8.70 21.59
C MET A 1 -43.93 -9.06 22.91
N ALA A 2 -45.03 -8.41 23.30
CA ALA A 2 -45.78 -8.78 24.52
C ALA A 2 -46.66 -10.03 24.39
N VAL A 3 -46.91 -10.53 23.16
CA VAL A 3 -47.86 -11.64 22.92
C VAL A 3 -47.18 -13.01 22.84
N PHE A 4 -45.91 -13.08 22.40
CA PHE A 4 -45.13 -14.33 22.34
C PHE A 4 -43.65 -14.07 22.68
N PRO A 5 -43.29 -13.98 23.97
CA PRO A 5 -41.95 -13.56 24.41
C PRO A 5 -40.86 -14.63 24.21
N GLY A 6 -41.22 -15.88 23.88
CA GLY A 6 -40.28 -17.01 23.82
C GLY A 6 -40.14 -17.68 22.45
N ASP A 7 -40.86 -17.23 21.41
CA ASP A 7 -40.72 -17.85 20.09
C ASP A 7 -39.42 -17.41 19.41
N VAL A 8 -38.52 -18.38 19.22
CA VAL A 8 -37.22 -18.23 18.57
C VAL A 8 -37.38 -17.71 17.14
N GLY A 9 -38.39 -18.19 16.40
CA GLY A 9 -38.61 -17.79 15.01
C GLY A 9 -38.95 -16.30 14.88
N LEU A 10 -39.87 -15.82 15.73
CA LEU A 10 -40.25 -14.42 15.79
C LEU A 10 -39.09 -13.51 16.23
N GLN A 11 -38.23 -13.96 17.15
CA GLN A 11 -37.04 -13.22 17.57
C GLN A 11 -36.02 -13.05 16.43
N ILE A 12 -35.84 -14.07 15.58
CA ILE A 12 -34.99 -13.96 14.38
C ILE A 12 -35.61 -12.99 13.36
N LEU A 13 -36.92 -13.07 13.13
CA LEU A 13 -37.62 -12.18 12.19
C LEU A 13 -37.55 -10.72 12.64
N THR A 14 -37.75 -10.46 13.93
CA THR A 14 -37.63 -9.10 14.48
C THR A 14 -36.20 -8.59 14.41
N ALA A 15 -35.18 -9.45 14.64
CA ALA A 15 -33.79 -9.08 14.43
C ALA A 15 -33.51 -8.68 12.97
N ASN A 16 -34.05 -9.41 11.98
CA ASN A 16 -33.91 -9.09 10.56
C ASN A 16 -34.54 -7.75 10.21
N TYR A 17 -35.76 -7.50 10.70
CA TYR A 17 -36.42 -6.22 10.52
C TYR A 17 -35.63 -5.05 11.12
N LEU A 18 -35.10 -5.21 12.34
CA LEU A 18 -34.25 -4.19 12.97
C LEU A 18 -32.95 -3.96 12.18
N LEU A 19 -32.40 -5.00 11.56
CA LEU A 19 -31.20 -4.91 10.76
C LEU A 19 -31.42 -4.19 9.43
N GLU A 20 -32.45 -4.59 8.68
CA GLU A 20 -32.66 -4.14 7.30
C GLU A 20 -33.43 -2.81 7.23
N VAL A 21 -34.48 -2.66 8.04
CA VAL A 21 -35.36 -1.48 7.98
C VAL A 21 -34.84 -0.38 8.89
N LYS A 22 -34.44 -0.72 10.12
CA LYS A 22 -33.98 0.29 11.11
C LYS A 22 -32.48 0.55 11.09
N ARG A 23 -31.68 -0.32 10.47
CA ARG A 23 -30.20 -0.29 10.52
C ARG A 23 -29.62 -0.30 11.94
N ASP A 24 -30.39 -0.77 12.91
CA ASP A 24 -30.01 -0.81 14.33
C ASP A 24 -29.31 -2.14 14.65
N GLY A 25 -28.05 -2.24 14.22
CA GLY A 25 -27.22 -3.43 14.44
C GLY A 25 -27.08 -3.87 15.91
N PRO A 26 -26.97 -2.97 16.92
CA PRO A 26 -26.94 -3.37 18.32
C PRO A 26 -28.26 -3.97 18.81
N ALA A 27 -29.40 -3.40 18.43
CA ALA A 27 -30.72 -3.89 18.84
C ALA A 27 -31.06 -5.24 18.16
N ALA A 28 -30.62 -5.45 16.92
CA ALA A 28 -30.73 -6.76 16.27
C ALA A 28 -29.92 -7.84 17.00
N ARG A 29 -28.71 -7.53 17.48
CA ARG A 29 -27.85 -8.49 18.21
C ARG A 29 -28.45 -8.92 19.55
N THR A 30 -29.11 -8.03 20.27
CA THR A 30 -29.76 -8.39 21.54
C THR A 30 -30.92 -9.36 21.31
N GLN A 31 -31.70 -9.18 20.24
CA GLN A 31 -32.77 -10.13 19.86
C GLN A 31 -32.21 -11.50 19.46
N LEU A 32 -31.09 -11.55 18.72
CA LEU A 32 -30.44 -12.80 18.35
C LEU A 32 -29.85 -13.54 19.57
N GLN A 33 -29.36 -12.81 20.59
CA GLN A 33 -28.92 -13.43 21.84
C GLN A 33 -30.07 -14.03 22.65
N LEU A 34 -31.25 -13.41 22.62
CA LEU A 34 -32.46 -13.98 23.21
C LEU A 34 -32.90 -15.24 22.45
N ALA A 35 -32.83 -15.22 21.12
CA ALA A 35 -33.15 -16.37 20.26
C ALA A 35 -32.25 -17.58 20.54
N LEU A 36 -30.98 -17.33 20.88
CA LEU A 36 -30.03 -18.38 21.24
C LEU A 36 -30.38 -19.05 22.59
N LYS A 37 -30.96 -18.30 23.54
CA LYS A 37 -31.39 -18.81 24.84
C LYS A 37 -32.67 -19.66 24.76
N GLY A 38 -33.47 -19.49 23.70
CA GLY A 38 -34.72 -20.23 23.49
C GLY A 38 -34.56 -21.66 22.95
N GLY A 39 -33.33 -22.18 22.85
CA GLY A 39 -33.08 -23.55 22.35
C GLY A 39 -33.37 -23.71 20.84
N PRO A 40 -32.71 -22.95 19.96
CA PRO A 40 -32.99 -22.93 18.53
C PRO A 40 -32.67 -24.28 17.85
N SER A 41 -33.51 -24.65 16.87
CA SER A 41 -33.27 -25.77 15.96
C SER A 41 -32.02 -25.55 15.09
N LEU A 42 -31.49 -26.59 14.44
CA LEU A 42 -30.32 -26.48 13.58
C LEU A 42 -30.51 -25.43 12.46
N VAL A 43 -31.69 -25.42 11.85
CA VAL A 43 -32.06 -24.45 10.80
C VAL A 43 -32.10 -23.03 11.37
N GLN A 44 -32.68 -22.85 12.55
CA GLN A 44 -32.75 -21.55 13.22
C GLN A 44 -31.37 -21.06 13.68
N ARG A 45 -30.47 -21.96 14.11
CA ARG A 45 -29.07 -21.62 14.41
C ARG A 45 -28.33 -21.13 13.17
N TYR A 46 -28.57 -21.78 12.04
CA TYR A 46 -28.00 -21.33 10.76
C TYR A 46 -28.55 -19.95 10.37
N GLN A 47 -29.86 -19.72 10.52
CA GLN A 47 -30.46 -18.40 10.28
C GLN A 47 -29.89 -17.32 11.21
N ILE A 48 -29.67 -17.62 12.50
CA ILE A 48 -29.00 -16.71 13.45
C ILE A 48 -27.57 -16.42 12.98
N PHE A 49 -26.84 -17.43 12.51
CA PHE A 49 -25.48 -17.24 11.99
C PHE A 49 -25.46 -16.28 10.80
N SER A 50 -26.29 -16.52 9.77
CA SER A 50 -26.35 -15.68 8.56
C SER A 50 -26.71 -14.23 8.87
N THR A 51 -27.57 -14.01 9.86
CA THR A 51 -28.05 -12.68 10.24
C THR A 51 -27.02 -11.93 11.08
N ILE A 52 -26.26 -12.62 11.95
CA ILE A 52 -25.08 -12.06 12.62
C ILE A 52 -24.02 -11.68 11.58
N GLU A 53 -23.76 -12.52 10.59
CA GLU A 53 -22.81 -12.24 9.52
C GLU A 53 -23.23 -10.99 8.71
N ASN A 54 -24.51 -10.89 8.33
CA ASN A 54 -25.05 -9.71 7.66
C ASN A 54 -24.93 -8.44 8.51
N SER A 55 -25.10 -8.54 9.83
CA SER A 55 -24.91 -7.41 10.77
C SER A 55 -23.47 -6.89 10.87
N LYS A 56 -22.49 -7.74 10.54
CA LYS A 56 -21.08 -7.34 10.45
C LYS A 56 -20.85 -6.62 9.13
N ARG A 57 -21.34 -7.19 8.02
CA ARG A 57 -21.26 -6.57 6.68
C ARG A 57 -21.86 -5.16 6.62
N LEU A 58 -22.95 -4.90 7.36
CA LEU A 58 -23.55 -3.56 7.44
C LEU A 58 -22.66 -2.57 8.21
N LYS A 59 -21.92 -3.04 9.23
CA LYS A 59 -20.89 -2.23 9.94
C LYS A 59 -19.63 -2.05 9.09
N ASP A 60 -19.28 -3.05 8.28
CA ASP A 60 -18.13 -3.04 7.36
C ASP A 60 -18.27 -1.98 6.25
N GLY A 61 -19.49 -1.48 6.00
CA GLY A 61 -19.75 -0.39 5.07
C GLY A 61 -19.46 1.02 5.61
N GLN A 62 -19.25 1.20 6.92
CA GLN A 62 -19.11 2.53 7.51
C GLN A 62 -17.66 2.96 7.80
N GLU A 63 -16.77 2.09 8.28
CA GLU A 63 -15.41 2.53 8.66
C GLU A 63 -14.34 1.45 8.43
N GLY A 64 -13.65 1.55 7.30
CA GLY A 64 -12.19 1.37 7.24
C GLY A 64 -11.58 -0.03 7.38
N HIS A 65 -12.35 -1.11 7.50
CA HIS A 65 -11.77 -2.46 7.40
C HIS A 65 -11.72 -2.88 5.93
N LEU A 66 -10.53 -2.84 5.32
CA LEU A 66 -10.28 -3.38 3.98
C LEU A 66 -10.80 -4.83 3.92
N ASP A 67 -11.69 -5.14 2.98
CA ASP A 67 -12.05 -6.52 2.67
C ASP A 67 -10.79 -7.34 2.35
N LEU A 68 -10.77 -8.63 2.68
CA LEU A 68 -9.61 -9.51 2.45
C LEU A 68 -9.15 -9.44 1.00
N GLN A 69 -10.10 -9.38 0.06
CA GLN A 69 -9.82 -9.21 -1.35
C GLN A 69 -9.05 -7.93 -1.64
N SER A 70 -9.51 -6.79 -1.14
CA SER A 70 -8.84 -5.49 -1.33
C SER A 70 -7.43 -5.46 -0.72
N TYR A 71 -7.21 -6.17 0.40
CA TYR A 71 -5.90 -6.27 1.03
C TYR A 71 -4.92 -7.12 0.22
N VAL A 72 -5.39 -8.24 -0.35
CA VAL A 72 -4.59 -9.08 -1.24
C VAL A 72 -4.22 -8.34 -2.52
N GLU A 73 -5.16 -7.59 -3.10
CA GLU A 73 -4.93 -6.71 -4.25
C GLU A 73 -3.89 -5.63 -3.92
N PHE A 74 -4.02 -4.95 -2.77
CA PHE A 74 -3.02 -4.00 -2.29
C PHE A 74 -1.63 -4.64 -2.21
N LYS A 75 -1.49 -5.81 -1.58
CA LYS A 75 -0.21 -6.50 -1.47
C LYS A 75 0.37 -6.89 -2.82
N ARG A 76 -0.45 -7.35 -3.76
CA ARG A 76 -0.02 -7.66 -5.13
C ARG A 76 0.49 -6.42 -5.84
N ASN A 77 -0.26 -5.33 -5.78
CA ASN A 77 0.09 -4.06 -6.41
C ASN A 77 1.34 -3.43 -5.79
N TYR A 78 1.46 -3.48 -4.46
CA TYR A 78 2.64 -2.99 -3.74
C TYR A 78 3.92 -3.76 -4.12
N ARG A 79 3.84 -5.10 -4.24
CA ARG A 79 4.97 -5.91 -4.76
C ARG A 79 5.34 -5.53 -6.19
N ALA A 80 4.35 -5.25 -7.04
CA ALA A 80 4.60 -4.83 -8.42
C ALA A 80 5.33 -3.47 -8.48
N VAL A 81 4.92 -2.50 -7.66
CA VAL A 81 5.58 -1.20 -7.52
C VAL A 81 7.05 -1.38 -7.16
N ILE A 82 7.35 -2.17 -6.13
CA ILE A 82 8.74 -2.40 -5.68
C ILE A 82 9.58 -3.07 -6.75
N ARG A 83 9.02 -4.04 -7.48
CA ARG A 83 9.72 -4.74 -8.55
C ARG A 83 10.14 -3.78 -9.65
N LEU A 84 9.21 -2.96 -10.14
CA LEU A 84 9.49 -1.99 -11.21
C LEU A 84 10.43 -0.88 -10.75
N HIS A 85 10.32 -0.43 -9.50
CA HIS A 85 11.27 0.53 -8.93
C HIS A 85 12.69 -0.04 -8.92
N LYS A 86 12.88 -1.30 -8.50
CA LYS A 86 14.18 -1.98 -8.55
C LYS A 86 14.69 -2.17 -9.97
N GLU A 87 13.80 -2.45 -10.91
CA GLU A 87 14.13 -2.58 -12.34
C GLU A 87 14.63 -1.25 -12.91
N ALA A 88 13.98 -0.13 -12.59
CA ALA A 88 14.44 1.21 -12.97
C ALA A 88 15.82 1.53 -12.38
N LEU A 89 16.05 1.26 -11.09
CA LEU A 89 17.37 1.43 -10.47
C LEU A 89 18.43 0.50 -11.10
N GLY A 90 18.04 -0.71 -11.48
CA GLY A 90 18.89 -1.65 -12.20
C GLY A 90 19.32 -1.12 -13.57
N ALA A 91 18.37 -0.62 -14.36
CA ALA A 91 18.64 -0.03 -15.67
C ALA A 91 19.54 1.21 -15.57
N GLN A 92 19.30 2.09 -14.58
CA GLN A 92 20.19 3.22 -14.29
C GLN A 92 21.61 2.75 -13.96
N ARG A 93 21.76 1.79 -13.05
CA ARG A 93 23.07 1.22 -12.70
C ARG A 93 23.77 0.67 -13.94
N ASP A 94 23.07 -0.09 -14.77
CA ASP A 94 23.64 -0.73 -15.96
C ASP A 94 24.11 0.32 -16.97
N TYR A 95 23.38 1.42 -17.13
CA TYR A 95 23.79 2.59 -17.91
C TYR A 95 25.07 3.24 -17.37
N TRP A 96 25.15 3.53 -16.07
CA TRP A 96 26.34 4.12 -15.46
C TRP A 96 27.56 3.20 -15.54
N GLN A 97 27.36 1.90 -15.34
CA GLN A 97 28.42 0.89 -15.52
C GLN A 97 28.94 0.84 -16.96
N LEU A 98 28.05 1.01 -17.93
CA LEU A 98 28.42 1.06 -19.34
C LEU A 98 29.29 2.30 -19.65
N LEU A 99 28.96 3.45 -19.07
CA LEU A 99 29.75 4.69 -19.22
C LEU A 99 31.12 4.66 -18.53
N THR A 100 31.33 3.76 -17.57
CA THR A 100 32.61 3.64 -16.86
C THR A 100 33.67 2.89 -17.69
N ARG A 101 33.29 2.26 -18.80
CA ARG A 101 34.21 1.49 -19.66
C ARG A 101 35.05 2.42 -20.53
N SER A 102 36.31 2.04 -20.78
CA SER A 102 37.24 2.82 -21.63
C SER A 102 36.78 2.98 -23.08
N HIS A 103 36.06 1.99 -23.61
CA HIS A 103 35.49 2.03 -24.96
C HIS A 103 34.06 1.54 -24.96
N VAL A 104 33.16 2.34 -25.52
CA VAL A 104 31.72 2.05 -25.55
C VAL A 104 31.20 2.25 -26.96
N LYS A 105 30.43 1.27 -27.45
CA LYS A 105 29.72 1.40 -28.72
C LYS A 105 28.53 2.34 -28.53
N THR A 106 28.39 3.33 -29.41
CA THR A 106 27.29 4.31 -29.38
C THR A 106 25.92 3.63 -29.39
N GLY A 107 25.76 2.54 -30.14
CA GLY A 107 24.52 1.74 -30.15
C GLY A 107 24.19 1.09 -28.80
N ALA A 108 25.19 0.71 -28.01
CA ALA A 108 24.98 0.14 -26.68
C ALA A 108 24.61 1.21 -25.64
N VAL A 109 25.18 2.42 -25.75
CA VAL A 109 24.78 3.57 -24.92
C VAL A 109 23.33 3.93 -25.20
N ARG A 110 22.96 4.04 -26.48
CA ARG A 110 21.59 4.38 -26.87
C ARG A 110 20.57 3.35 -26.38
N ALA A 111 20.87 2.06 -26.55
CA ALA A 111 19.98 1.00 -26.07
C ALA A 111 19.83 1.00 -24.53
N ALA A 112 20.91 1.26 -23.79
CA ALA A 112 20.87 1.37 -22.34
C ALA A 112 20.07 2.59 -21.87
N LEU A 113 20.18 3.73 -22.58
CA LEU A 113 19.39 4.92 -22.32
C LEU A 113 17.90 4.68 -22.57
N GLU A 114 17.55 4.09 -23.71
CA GLU A 114 16.16 3.73 -24.04
C GLU A 114 15.57 2.75 -23.02
N ALA A 115 16.35 1.78 -22.54
CA ALA A 115 15.92 0.84 -21.50
C ALA A 115 15.70 1.53 -20.14
N MET A 116 16.56 2.50 -19.78
CA MET A 116 16.42 3.29 -18.56
C MET A 116 15.14 4.13 -18.58
N ASP A 117 14.86 4.81 -19.70
CA ASP A 117 13.65 5.64 -19.86
C ASP A 117 12.38 4.77 -19.81
N GLN A 118 12.37 3.64 -20.52
CA GLN A 118 11.23 2.69 -20.49
C GLN A 118 10.97 2.14 -19.09
N ALA A 119 12.02 1.80 -18.34
CA ALA A 119 11.88 1.30 -16.96
C ALA A 119 11.35 2.39 -16.01
N ALA A 120 11.80 3.64 -16.18
CA ALA A 120 11.30 4.77 -15.42
C ALA A 120 9.81 5.04 -15.70
N ASP A 121 9.41 5.04 -16.97
CA ASP A 121 8.02 5.22 -17.38
C ASP A 121 7.11 4.10 -16.87
N ALA A 122 7.55 2.84 -16.98
CA ALA A 122 6.81 1.69 -16.47
C ALA A 122 6.59 1.78 -14.95
N ALA A 123 7.64 2.14 -14.20
CA ALA A 123 7.54 2.35 -12.76
C ALA A 123 6.56 3.48 -12.42
N GLN A 124 6.67 4.63 -13.10
CA GLN A 124 5.80 5.79 -12.88
C GLN A 124 4.32 5.48 -13.14
N GLN A 125 4.01 4.74 -14.21
CA GLN A 125 2.63 4.32 -14.51
C GLN A 125 2.04 3.42 -13.44
N VAL A 126 2.85 2.54 -12.84
CA VAL A 126 2.37 1.67 -11.75
C VAL A 126 2.24 2.45 -10.46
N TYR A 127 3.17 3.33 -10.11
CA TYR A 127 3.02 4.22 -8.95
C TYR A 127 1.73 5.04 -9.02
N ARG A 128 1.43 5.67 -10.16
CA ARG A 128 0.19 6.44 -10.37
C ARG A 128 -1.06 5.59 -10.11
N ARG A 129 -1.16 4.42 -10.77
CA ARG A 129 -2.31 3.50 -10.59
C ARG A 129 -2.52 3.08 -9.14
N VAL A 130 -1.44 2.80 -8.40
CA VAL A 130 -1.56 2.38 -7.00
C VAL A 130 -1.88 3.55 -6.08
N LEU A 131 -1.36 4.75 -6.35
CA LEU A 131 -1.67 5.96 -5.58
C LEU A 131 -3.13 6.43 -5.80
N GLU A 132 -3.66 6.32 -7.01
CA GLU A 132 -5.09 6.58 -7.29
C GLU A 132 -6.03 5.71 -6.45
N ARG A 133 -5.63 4.44 -6.21
CA ARG A 133 -6.42 3.51 -5.40
C ARG A 133 -6.20 3.69 -3.90
N TYR A 134 -5.00 4.12 -3.48
CA TYR A 134 -4.59 4.22 -2.08
C TYR A 134 -3.91 5.57 -1.78
N PRO A 135 -4.63 6.70 -1.86
CA PRO A 135 -4.05 8.04 -1.77
C PRO A 135 -3.49 8.36 -0.37
N ASN A 136 -4.11 7.81 0.68
CA ASN A 136 -3.77 8.11 2.07
C ASN A 136 -2.71 7.16 2.66
N ASN A 137 -2.08 6.32 1.84
CA ASN A 137 -1.08 5.38 2.34
C ASN A 137 0.30 6.05 2.44
N GLY A 138 0.68 6.47 3.64
CA GLY A 138 1.97 7.13 3.91
C GLY A 138 3.21 6.33 3.48
N LYS A 139 3.17 4.98 3.51
CA LYS A 139 4.30 4.14 3.08
C LYS A 139 4.47 4.13 1.56
N LEU A 140 3.37 4.06 0.83
CA LEU A 140 3.38 4.13 -0.63
C LEU A 140 3.89 5.51 -1.09
N LEU A 141 3.41 6.59 -0.45
CA LEU A 141 3.89 7.95 -0.70
C LEU A 141 5.38 8.07 -0.44
N ARG A 142 5.91 7.52 0.66
CA ARG A 142 7.36 7.52 0.92
C ARG A 142 8.16 6.76 -0.15
N CYS A 143 7.66 5.61 -0.61
CA CYS A 143 8.30 4.86 -1.70
C CYS A 143 8.27 5.64 -3.02
N TYR A 144 7.21 6.42 -3.25
CA TYR A 144 7.11 7.30 -4.42
C TYR A 144 8.05 8.50 -4.32
N GLY A 145 8.19 9.11 -3.14
CA GLY A 145 9.17 10.17 -2.88
C GLY A 145 10.60 9.71 -3.22
N LYS A 146 10.98 8.50 -2.78
CA LYS A 146 12.27 7.91 -3.14
C LYS A 146 12.43 7.70 -4.65
N PHE A 147 11.38 7.24 -5.32
CA PHE A 147 11.41 7.08 -6.78
C PHE A 147 11.64 8.41 -7.50
N LEU A 148 11.00 9.50 -7.05
CA LEU A 148 11.21 10.83 -7.63
C LEU A 148 12.63 11.35 -7.39
N GLU A 149 13.23 11.02 -6.26
CA GLU A 149 14.59 11.39 -5.90
C GLU A 149 15.64 10.57 -6.67
N ASP A 150 15.57 9.24 -6.60
CA ASP A 150 16.57 8.34 -7.18
C ASP A 150 16.46 8.22 -8.70
N VAL A 151 15.23 8.13 -9.24
CA VAL A 151 15.01 7.84 -10.67
C VAL A 151 14.81 9.12 -11.49
N GLN A 152 13.94 10.03 -11.03
CA GLN A 152 13.63 11.26 -11.77
C GLN A 152 14.53 12.45 -11.41
N ASN A 153 15.39 12.32 -10.39
CA ASN A 153 16.28 13.37 -9.90
C ASN A 153 15.54 14.71 -9.63
N ASN A 154 14.33 14.64 -9.06
CA ASN A 154 13.52 15.81 -8.72
C ASN A 154 13.32 15.93 -7.19
N PRO A 155 14.28 16.53 -6.47
CA PRO A 155 14.21 16.64 -5.00
C PRO A 155 13.08 17.56 -4.51
N ALA A 156 12.69 18.57 -5.30
CA ALA A 156 11.62 19.48 -4.94
C ALA A 156 10.25 18.77 -4.94
N ALA A 157 9.99 17.95 -5.96
CA ALA A 157 8.78 17.12 -6.03
C ALA A 157 8.78 16.03 -4.95
N ALA A 158 9.93 15.38 -4.72
CA ALA A 158 10.09 14.38 -3.66
C ALA A 158 9.79 14.98 -2.28
N GLY A 159 10.28 16.20 -1.99
CA GLY A 159 10.02 16.91 -0.74
C GLY A 159 8.53 17.13 -0.46
N ARG A 160 7.75 17.50 -1.48
CA ARG A 160 6.28 17.66 -1.36
C ARG A 160 5.61 16.33 -1.01
N VAL A 161 5.98 15.25 -1.70
CA VAL A 161 5.44 13.91 -1.44
C VAL A 161 5.82 13.39 -0.05
N TYR A 162 7.04 13.67 0.43
CA TYR A 162 7.44 13.30 1.79
C TYR A 162 6.65 14.05 2.86
N GLN A 163 6.31 15.32 2.64
CA GLN A 163 5.43 16.07 3.54
C GLN A 163 4.02 15.47 3.58
N GLU A 164 3.48 15.07 2.43
CA GLU A 164 2.20 14.34 2.37
C GLU A 164 2.27 12.98 3.07
N ALA A 165 3.37 12.24 2.89
CA ALA A 165 3.60 10.97 3.55
C ALA A 165 3.65 11.10 5.09
N ALA A 166 4.26 12.18 5.59
CA ALA A 166 4.34 12.49 7.02
C ALA A 166 2.96 12.81 7.61
N ARG A 167 2.13 13.57 6.88
CA ARG A 167 0.73 13.85 7.26
C ARG A 167 -0.12 12.59 7.36
N ASN A 168 0.12 11.62 6.48
CA ASN A 168 -0.63 10.37 6.37
C ASN A 168 -0.11 9.23 7.27
N GLY A 169 0.67 9.53 8.32
CA GLY A 169 1.00 8.54 9.37
C GLY A 169 1.95 7.41 8.94
N GLY A 170 2.89 7.68 8.02
CA GLY A 170 3.82 6.68 7.49
C GLY A 170 4.85 6.09 8.47
N ALA A 171 4.78 6.40 9.77
CA ALA A 171 5.76 6.00 10.77
C ALA A 171 5.70 4.49 11.12
N ASP A 172 4.53 3.91 11.44
CA ASP A 172 4.52 2.61 12.16
C ASP A 172 3.39 1.60 11.84
N GLY A 173 2.82 1.58 10.63
CA GLY A 173 1.71 0.65 10.28
C GLY A 173 2.11 -0.66 9.56
N LEU A 174 2.25 -1.78 10.30
CA LEU A 174 2.20 -3.23 9.91
C LEU A 174 3.04 -3.84 8.76
N LEU A 175 3.68 -3.06 7.89
CA LEU A 175 4.56 -3.59 6.81
C LEU A 175 5.88 -2.83 6.79
N SER A 176 6.79 -3.21 7.70
CA SER A 176 8.21 -2.93 7.52
C SER A 176 8.68 -3.75 6.33
N LEU A 177 8.70 -3.14 5.14
CA LEU A 177 9.52 -3.66 4.06
C LEU A 177 10.69 -2.70 3.93
N ASP A 178 11.80 -3.11 4.55
CA ASP A 178 13.11 -2.55 4.32
C ASP A 178 13.38 -2.54 2.80
N LEU A 179 13.06 -1.44 2.13
CA LEU A 179 13.85 -0.94 1.01
C LEU A 179 15.21 -0.46 1.57
N LYS A 180 15.90 -1.34 2.34
CA LYS A 180 17.33 -1.28 2.52
C LYS A 180 17.91 -1.64 1.16
N VAL A 181 17.93 -0.65 0.27
CA VAL A 181 19.13 -0.46 -0.52
C VAL A 181 20.23 -0.42 0.54
N LYS A 182 21.02 -1.49 0.65
CA LYS A 182 22.24 -1.46 1.44
C LYS A 182 23.11 -0.40 0.74
N TYR A 183 22.94 0.86 1.10
CA TYR A 183 24.05 1.78 1.04
C TYR A 183 25.05 1.14 1.99
N ASN A 184 26.02 0.44 1.43
CA ASN A 184 27.24 0.15 2.14
C ASN A 184 27.78 1.55 2.44
N THR A 185 27.44 2.13 3.59
CA THR A 185 28.06 3.35 4.08
C THR A 185 29.54 3.02 4.09
N PRO A 186 30.36 3.61 3.19
CA PRO A 186 31.78 3.37 3.26
C PRO A 186 32.20 3.81 4.66
N ASN A 187 32.72 2.84 5.41
CA ASN A 187 33.26 3.02 6.73
C ASN A 187 34.13 4.28 6.70
N SER A 188 33.93 5.22 7.63
CA SER A 188 34.59 6.54 7.73
C SER A 188 36.10 6.46 8.01
N LYS A 189 36.74 5.37 7.56
CA LYS A 189 38.17 5.09 7.67
C LYS A 189 38.84 4.84 6.32
N ASN A 190 38.10 4.81 5.21
CA ASN A 190 38.67 4.60 3.87
C ASN A 190 38.28 5.76 2.91
N GLU A 191 38.66 6.99 3.25
CA GLU A 191 38.36 8.19 2.45
C GLU A 191 39.34 8.43 1.28
N SER A 192 40.21 7.47 0.92
CA SER A 192 41.29 7.76 -0.02
C SER A 192 41.19 7.15 -1.43
N SER A 193 40.12 6.47 -1.85
CA SER A 193 40.13 5.86 -3.20
C SER A 193 38.81 5.64 -3.96
N ALA A 194 37.67 6.14 -3.52
CA ALA A 194 36.42 5.91 -4.23
C ALA A 194 35.50 7.14 -4.31
N SER A 195 36.02 8.25 -4.81
CA SER A 195 35.17 9.34 -5.32
C SER A 195 34.78 9.00 -6.76
N CYS A 196 33.50 8.72 -6.99
CA CYS A 196 32.95 8.77 -8.34
C CYS A 196 33.04 10.23 -8.84
N PRO A 197 33.62 10.51 -10.02
CA PRO A 197 33.78 11.88 -10.50
C PRO A 197 32.44 12.62 -10.73
N ALA A 198 31.34 11.90 -10.86
CA ALA A 198 30.00 12.47 -11.04
C ALA A 198 29.46 13.18 -9.78
N THR A 199 29.78 12.71 -8.58
CA THR A 199 29.38 13.36 -7.32
C THR A 199 30.23 14.59 -6.98
N GLN A 200 31.41 14.72 -7.57
CA GLN A 200 32.34 15.81 -7.29
C GLN A 200 32.02 17.08 -8.09
N LEU A 201 31.41 16.94 -9.27
CA LEU A 201 31.01 18.09 -10.11
C LEU A 201 29.71 18.78 -9.64
N LEU A 202 28.79 18.04 -9.01
CA LEU A 202 27.53 18.63 -8.51
C LEU A 202 27.71 19.48 -7.24
N LEU A 203 28.73 19.21 -6.43
CA LEU A 203 29.04 20.03 -5.25
C LEU A 203 29.79 21.33 -5.60
N GLN A 204 30.44 21.39 -6.76
CA GLN A 204 31.19 22.58 -7.18
C GLN A 204 30.30 23.64 -7.85
N TYR A 205 29.11 23.27 -8.35
CA TYR A 205 28.20 24.18 -9.06
C TYR A 205 27.08 24.77 -8.20
N VAL A 206 26.87 24.29 -6.97
CA VAL A 206 25.81 24.79 -6.05
C VAL A 206 26.37 25.73 -4.97
N VAL A 207 27.70 25.83 -4.83
CA VAL A 207 28.38 26.74 -3.88
C VAL A 207 29.38 27.67 -4.59
N GLY A 208 29.20 27.89 -5.89
CA GLY A 208 29.95 28.88 -6.68
C GLY A 208 29.09 30.08 -7.02
#